data_AF-A0A9P4LHW6-F1
#
_entry.id   AF-A0A9P4LHW6-F1
#
_cell.length_a   1.000
_cell.length_b   1.000
_cell.length_c   1.000
_cell.angle_alpha   90.00
_cell.angle_beta   90.00
_cell.angle_gamma   90.00
#
_symmetry.space_group_name_H-M   'P 1'
#
loop_
_entity.id
_entity.type
_entity.pdbx_description
1 polymer ?
#
loop_
_entity_poly.entity_id
_entity_poly.type
_entity_poly.pdbx_seq_one_letter_code
_entity_poly.pdbx_strand_id
1 'polypeptide(L)'
;MKQLPLSLTNNAGGDQIVPNVQAASLVQYFKHSPLNHEAPSIRLVHLLKDLSLDNQIQCEIRHSTIEDTYTCLSYVWGNADTIRIIRIDGQPYRIRENLWDFLAHARHDGNFENICIWIDAVCIDQTNTAERSHQVQQLGHIFSHAEKVVSWLEVDQDIQSYLGSIRSGRMFSLEDAKAYYRCEYWDRVWVAVHTDFDLVVGKITQEFALVRQNILVAGTQEIDQTKHSSHQSRTICQDGARCSSYHGGARRSSQNPECQLGKVEKDKG
;
A
#
# COMPACT_ATOMS: atom_id res chain seq x y z
N MET A 1 41.41 -88.32 -25.89
CA MET A 1 42.05 -87.36 -24.97
C MET A 1 41.35 -86.02 -25.19
N LYS A 2 40.38 -85.64 -24.35
CA LYS A 2 40.52 -84.82 -23.12
C LYS A 2 41.04 -83.40 -23.41
N GLN A 3 40.19 -82.37 -23.27
CA GLN A 3 40.10 -81.46 -22.10
C GLN A 3 39.50 -80.08 -22.47
N LEU A 4 38.61 -79.59 -21.60
CA LEU A 4 38.33 -78.16 -21.36
C LEU A 4 39.57 -77.48 -20.74
N PRO A 5 39.62 -76.13 -20.74
CA PRO A 5 39.57 -75.50 -19.42
C PRO A 5 38.68 -74.24 -19.33
N LEU A 6 38.09 -74.11 -18.14
CA LEU A 6 37.64 -72.86 -17.52
C LEU A 6 38.86 -72.08 -17.02
N SER A 7 38.83 -70.75 -17.12
CA SER A 7 39.47 -69.88 -16.13
C SER A 7 38.74 -68.54 -16.01
N LEU A 8 38.30 -68.27 -14.79
CA LEU A 8 37.76 -67.01 -14.26
C LEU A 8 38.85 -65.93 -14.20
N THR A 9 38.51 -64.67 -14.51
CA THR A 9 38.89 -63.50 -13.70
C THR A 9 37.86 -62.38 -13.85
N ASN A 10 37.60 -61.74 -12.72
CA ASN A 10 36.61 -60.68 -12.50
C ASN A 10 37.03 -59.31 -13.06
N ASN A 11 35.99 -58.48 -13.19
CA ASN A 11 35.86 -57.07 -12.80
C ASN A 11 35.93 -55.96 -13.85
N ALA A 12 34.88 -55.14 -13.71
CA ALA A 12 34.82 -53.69 -13.81
C ALA A 12 34.52 -53.08 -15.18
N GLY A 13 33.34 -52.45 -15.24
CA GLY A 13 33.22 -51.13 -15.88
C GLY A 13 32.06 -50.99 -16.84
N GLY A 14 31.00 -50.30 -16.39
CA GLY A 14 30.25 -49.43 -17.28
C GLY A 14 28.77 -49.73 -17.46
N ASP A 15 28.01 -49.96 -16.39
CA ASP A 15 26.59 -49.58 -16.42
C ASP A 15 26.52 -48.06 -16.57
N GLN A 16 26.21 -47.60 -17.78
CA GLN A 16 25.81 -46.23 -18.02
C GLN A 16 24.45 -46.01 -17.36
N ILE A 17 24.47 -45.52 -16.13
CA ILE A 17 23.33 -44.85 -15.52
C ILE A 17 23.08 -43.59 -16.34
N VAL A 18 22.14 -43.67 -17.28
CA VAL A 18 21.50 -42.49 -17.86
C VAL A 18 20.78 -41.75 -16.73
N PRO A 19 21.15 -40.50 -16.40
CA PRO A 19 20.43 -39.74 -15.38
C PRO A 19 19.03 -39.43 -15.92
N ASN A 20 18.02 -39.89 -15.20
CA ASN A 20 16.62 -39.56 -15.45
C ASN A 20 16.41 -38.06 -15.21
N VAL A 21 16.58 -37.24 -16.25
CA VAL A 21 16.25 -35.82 -16.27
C VAL A 21 14.75 -35.69 -16.48
N GLN A 22 13.93 -36.01 -15.47
CA GLN A 22 12.49 -35.73 -15.50
C GLN A 22 11.85 -35.83 -14.10
N ALA A 23 12.22 -34.89 -13.24
CA ALA A 23 11.31 -34.37 -12.22
C ALA A 23 11.64 -32.88 -12.06
N ALA A 24 11.30 -32.08 -13.08
CA ALA A 24 11.12 -30.66 -12.86
C ALA A 24 9.98 -30.55 -11.84
N SER A 25 10.32 -30.32 -10.58
CA SER A 25 9.39 -29.90 -9.55
C SER A 25 8.62 -28.70 -10.11
N LEU A 26 7.36 -28.93 -10.49
CA LEU A 26 6.47 -27.85 -10.88
C LEU A 26 6.21 -27.08 -9.58
N VAL A 27 6.90 -25.94 -9.42
CA VAL A 27 6.63 -25.04 -8.31
C VAL A 27 5.17 -24.61 -8.42
N GLN A 28 4.35 -25.10 -7.50
CA GLN A 28 2.94 -24.74 -7.42
C GLN A 28 2.83 -23.39 -6.74
N TYR A 29 2.43 -22.37 -7.50
CA TYR A 29 2.15 -21.04 -6.97
C TYR A 29 0.80 -21.02 -6.26
N PHE A 30 0.69 -20.11 -5.29
CA PHE A 30 -0.56 -19.83 -4.59
C PHE A 30 -1.67 -19.51 -5.59
N LYS A 31 -2.87 -20.05 -5.33
CA LYS A 31 -4.09 -19.79 -6.09
C LYS A 31 -5.22 -19.47 -5.13
N HIS A 32 -5.92 -18.38 -5.41
CA HIS A 32 -7.08 -17.96 -4.64
C HIS A 32 -8.24 -18.94 -4.78
N SER A 33 -8.90 -19.26 -3.67
CA SER A 33 -10.23 -19.87 -3.68
C SER A 33 -11.30 -18.82 -3.98
N PRO A 34 -12.31 -19.08 -4.84
CA PRO A 34 -13.31 -18.07 -5.23
C PRO A 34 -14.03 -17.43 -4.04
N LEU A 35 -14.26 -16.11 -4.10
CA LEU A 35 -15.07 -15.40 -3.11
C LEU A 35 -16.55 -15.78 -3.23
N ASN A 36 -17.27 -15.71 -2.11
CA ASN A 36 -18.73 -15.80 -2.11
C ASN A 36 -19.31 -14.45 -2.54
N HIS A 37 -20.10 -14.43 -3.60
CA HIS A 37 -20.73 -13.22 -4.13
C HIS A 37 -22.10 -12.90 -3.49
N GLU A 38 -22.63 -13.78 -2.64
CA GLU A 38 -23.90 -13.57 -1.92
C GLU A 38 -23.75 -12.72 -0.66
N ALA A 39 -22.51 -12.46 -0.23
CA ALA A 39 -22.15 -11.63 0.90
C ALA A 39 -21.07 -10.62 0.47
N PRO A 40 -20.84 -9.54 1.23
CA PRO A 40 -19.71 -8.63 1.00
C PRO A 40 -18.39 -9.29 1.44
N SER A 41 -18.02 -10.37 0.76
CA SER A 41 -16.87 -11.20 1.10
C SER A 41 -15.56 -10.56 0.63
N ILE A 42 -14.55 -10.68 1.48
CA ILE A 42 -13.18 -10.26 1.22
C ILE A 42 -12.22 -11.36 1.65
N ARG A 43 -10.95 -11.22 1.28
CA ARG A 43 -9.87 -11.97 1.91
C ARG A 43 -9.06 -11.03 2.78
N LEU A 44 -8.51 -11.55 3.87
CA LEU A 44 -7.65 -10.81 4.78
C LEU A 44 -6.34 -11.57 4.94
N VAL A 45 -5.25 -10.82 5.03
CA VAL A 45 -3.89 -11.34 5.17
C VAL A 45 -3.40 -11.11 6.58
N HIS A 46 -2.84 -12.14 7.20
CA HIS A 46 -2.10 -12.06 8.44
C HIS A 46 -0.60 -12.19 8.13
N LEU A 47 0.19 -11.18 8.48
CA LEU A 47 1.63 -11.17 8.25
C LEU A 47 2.35 -11.93 9.37
N LEU A 48 3.15 -12.93 9.01
CA LEU A 48 3.91 -13.70 9.98
C LEU A 48 5.27 -13.05 10.26
N LYS A 49 5.68 -13.10 11.53
CA LYS A 49 6.94 -12.53 12.03
C LYS A 49 8.17 -13.27 11.51
N ASP A 50 8.08 -14.59 11.44
CA ASP A 50 9.16 -15.46 11.00
C ASP A 50 9.21 -15.56 9.47
N LEU A 51 10.42 -15.64 8.93
CA LEU A 51 10.66 -15.94 7.52
C LEU A 51 10.45 -17.44 7.26
N SER A 52 10.13 -17.77 6.01
CA SER A 52 10.09 -19.16 5.57
C SER A 52 11.49 -19.78 5.55
N LEU A 53 11.56 -21.11 5.39
CA LEU A 53 12.83 -21.84 5.28
C LEU A 53 13.73 -21.35 4.14
N ASP A 54 13.14 -20.75 3.10
CA ASP A 54 13.85 -20.14 1.97
C ASP A 54 14.00 -18.60 2.11
N ASN A 55 13.93 -18.09 3.34
CA ASN A 55 14.10 -16.69 3.72
C ASN A 55 13.14 -15.71 3.04
N GLN A 56 11.90 -16.14 2.78
CA GLN A 56 10.85 -15.28 2.21
C GLN A 56 9.89 -14.81 3.30
N ILE A 57 9.28 -13.63 3.07
CA ILE A 57 8.19 -13.12 3.91
C ILE A 57 7.02 -14.10 3.82
N GLN A 58 6.35 -14.34 4.95
CA GLN A 58 5.23 -15.26 5.02
C GLN A 58 3.95 -14.56 5.44
N CYS A 59 2.85 -15.01 4.85
CA CYS A 59 1.52 -14.52 5.06
C CYS A 59 0.56 -15.70 5.13
N GLU A 60 -0.46 -15.59 5.98
CA GLU A 60 -1.63 -16.46 5.96
C GLU A 60 -2.79 -15.68 5.38
N ILE A 61 -3.60 -16.31 4.54
CA ILE A 61 -4.79 -15.66 3.96
C ILE A 61 -6.06 -16.40 4.38
N ARG A 62 -7.09 -15.63 4.76
CA ARG A 62 -8.37 -16.19 5.15
C ARG A 62 -9.52 -15.48 4.45
N HIS A 63 -10.60 -16.22 4.21
CA HIS A 63 -11.87 -15.65 3.78
C HIS A 63 -12.56 -14.96 4.96
N SER A 64 -13.22 -13.84 4.66
CA SER A 64 -13.84 -12.95 5.63
C SER A 64 -14.95 -12.12 4.95
N THR A 65 -15.51 -11.16 5.67
CA THR A 65 -16.47 -10.17 5.16
C THR A 65 -16.04 -8.78 5.61
N ILE A 66 -16.60 -7.73 4.99
CA ILE A 66 -16.31 -6.34 5.40
C ILE A 66 -16.72 -6.01 6.84
N GLU A 67 -17.49 -6.87 7.51
CA GLU A 67 -17.92 -6.68 8.90
C GLU A 67 -16.87 -7.15 9.93
N ASP A 68 -15.85 -7.89 9.51
CA ASP A 68 -14.72 -8.24 10.38
C ASP A 68 -13.89 -6.99 10.73
N THR A 69 -13.08 -7.09 11.79
CA THR A 69 -12.05 -6.07 12.08
C THR A 69 -10.81 -6.28 11.21
N TYR A 70 -10.42 -5.26 10.46
CA TYR A 70 -9.20 -5.26 9.65
C TYR A 70 -8.64 -3.85 9.43
N THR A 71 -7.38 -3.82 9.03
CA THR A 71 -6.70 -2.63 8.52
C THR A 71 -6.63 -2.70 7.00
N CYS A 72 -6.88 -1.58 6.31
CA CYS A 72 -6.61 -1.49 4.87
C CYS A 72 -5.22 -0.92 4.62
N LEU A 73 -4.53 -1.46 3.62
CA LEU A 73 -3.32 -0.86 3.07
C LEU A 73 -3.65 -0.04 1.83
N SER A 74 -3.33 1.25 1.86
CA SER A 74 -3.31 2.13 0.68
C SER A 74 -1.85 2.41 0.31
N TYR A 75 -1.45 2.06 -0.90
CA TYR A 75 -0.07 2.20 -1.38
C TYR A 75 -0.05 2.35 -2.91
N VAL A 76 1.09 2.77 -3.46
CA VAL A 76 1.33 2.76 -4.91
C VAL A 76 1.80 1.37 -5.30
N TRP A 77 1.25 0.77 -6.36
CA TRP A 77 1.67 -0.57 -6.77
C TRP A 77 3.16 -0.63 -7.16
N GLY A 78 3.71 0.49 -7.64
CA GLY A 78 5.10 0.63 -8.05
C GLY A 78 5.37 -0.05 -9.39
N ASN A 79 6.66 -0.16 -9.72
CA ASN A 79 7.12 -0.71 -10.99
C ASN A 79 6.65 -2.16 -11.19
N ALA A 80 6.02 -2.44 -12.34
CA ALA A 80 5.53 -3.78 -12.69
C ALA A 80 6.66 -4.76 -13.06
N ASP A 81 7.84 -4.26 -13.42
CA ASP A 81 8.98 -5.08 -13.82
C ASP A 81 9.79 -5.62 -12.63
N THR A 82 9.63 -5.04 -11.44
CA THR A 82 10.34 -5.47 -10.23
C THR A 82 9.47 -6.38 -9.37
N ILE A 83 9.64 -7.69 -9.57
CA ILE A 83 8.89 -8.73 -8.87
C ILE A 83 9.71 -9.34 -7.74
N ARG A 84 9.07 -9.52 -6.58
CA ARG A 84 9.56 -10.26 -5.42
C ARG A 84 8.64 -11.46 -5.13
N ILE A 85 9.18 -12.45 -4.43
CA ILE A 85 8.43 -13.62 -3.98
C ILE A 85 8.15 -13.50 -2.48
N ILE A 86 6.93 -13.86 -2.09
CA ILE A 86 6.54 -14.12 -0.70
C ILE A 86 5.89 -15.51 -0.62
N ARG A 87 5.61 -15.98 0.58
CA ARG A 87 4.83 -17.20 0.84
C ARG A 87 3.44 -16.84 1.35
N ILE A 88 2.40 -17.33 0.68
CA ILE A 88 1.02 -17.30 1.15
C ILE A 88 0.61 -18.74 1.42
N ASP A 89 0.25 -19.06 2.66
CA ASP A 89 -0.05 -20.42 3.10
C ASP A 89 1.04 -21.44 2.69
N GLY A 90 2.30 -21.01 2.79
CA GLY A 90 3.49 -21.78 2.39
C GLY A 90 3.75 -21.85 0.87
N GLN A 91 2.84 -21.37 0.04
CA GLN A 91 2.97 -21.39 -1.42
C GLN A 91 3.58 -20.07 -1.94
N PRO A 92 4.47 -20.10 -2.94
CA PRO A 92 5.07 -18.89 -3.49
C PRO A 92 4.01 -18.03 -4.21
N TYR A 93 4.11 -16.72 -3.98
CA TYR A 93 3.26 -15.71 -4.59
C TYR A 93 4.09 -14.50 -5.03
N ARG A 94 3.75 -13.93 -6.20
CA ARG A 94 4.49 -12.81 -6.80
C ARG A 94 3.86 -11.50 -6.38
N ILE A 95 4.67 -10.59 -5.86
CA ILE A 95 4.28 -9.21 -5.55
C ILE A 95 5.29 -8.24 -6.13
N ARG A 96 4.90 -6.97 -6.24
CA ARG A 96 5.82 -5.89 -6.65
C ARG A 96 6.70 -5.45 -5.48
N GLU A 97 7.82 -4.83 -5.81
CA GLU A 97 8.83 -4.40 -4.84
C GLU A 97 8.27 -3.46 -3.78
N ASN A 98 7.44 -2.46 -4.13
CA ASN A 98 6.91 -1.52 -3.14
C ASN A 98 6.04 -2.20 -2.06
N LEU A 99 5.22 -3.18 -2.45
CA LEU A 99 4.47 -3.98 -1.47
C LEU A 99 5.40 -4.86 -0.64
N TRP A 100 6.45 -5.40 -1.24
CA TRP A 100 7.45 -6.18 -0.50
C TRP A 100 8.15 -5.32 0.55
N ASP A 101 8.53 -4.08 0.22
CA ASP A 101 9.15 -3.15 1.15
C ASP A 101 8.22 -2.82 2.32
N PHE A 102 6.94 -2.57 2.04
CA PHE A 102 5.93 -2.42 3.08
C PHE A 102 5.86 -3.65 4.00
N LEU A 103 5.72 -4.85 3.45
CA LEU A 103 5.63 -6.08 4.25
C LEU A 103 6.93 -6.35 5.04
N ALA A 104 8.09 -6.02 4.46
CA ALA A 104 9.37 -6.13 5.13
C ALA A 104 9.45 -5.18 6.33
N HIS A 105 8.94 -3.96 6.18
CA HIS A 105 8.84 -2.97 7.24
C HIS A 105 7.84 -3.42 8.32
N ALA A 106 6.60 -3.72 7.94
CA ALA A 106 5.52 -4.11 8.83
C ALA A 106 5.85 -5.34 9.68
N ARG A 107 6.67 -6.28 9.17
CA ARG A 107 7.08 -7.47 9.92
C ARG A 107 7.86 -7.15 11.20
N HIS A 108 8.55 -6.01 11.23
CA HIS A 108 9.35 -5.57 12.39
C HIS A 108 8.65 -4.51 13.23
N ASP A 109 7.47 -4.05 12.81
CA ASP A 109 6.67 -3.08 13.54
C ASP A 109 5.59 -3.79 14.36
N GLY A 110 5.67 -3.66 15.69
CA GLY A 110 4.72 -4.25 16.63
C GLY A 110 3.27 -3.80 16.42
N ASN A 111 3.04 -2.66 15.75
CA ASN A 111 1.70 -2.21 15.36
C ASN A 111 1.00 -3.13 14.36
N PHE A 112 1.76 -3.99 13.68
CA PHE A 112 1.27 -4.98 12.72
C PHE A 112 1.29 -6.42 13.26
N GLU A 113 1.70 -6.61 14.52
CA GLU A 113 1.69 -7.92 15.17
C GLU A 113 0.22 -8.34 15.43
N ASN A 114 -0.18 -9.51 14.95
CA ASN A 114 -1.53 -10.08 15.08
C ASN A 114 -2.68 -9.28 14.41
N ILE A 115 -2.40 -8.40 13.45
CA ILE A 115 -3.46 -7.69 12.73
C ILE A 115 -3.78 -8.36 11.38
N CYS A 116 -5.06 -8.33 11.00
CA CYS A 116 -5.51 -8.69 9.66
C CYS A 116 -5.46 -7.46 8.76
N ILE A 117 -4.82 -7.59 7.59
CA ILE A 117 -4.63 -6.52 6.62
C ILE A 117 -5.34 -6.89 5.32
N TRP A 118 -6.14 -5.98 4.80
CA TRP A 118 -6.63 -6.05 3.43
C TRP A 118 -5.63 -5.34 2.51
N ILE A 119 -5.13 -6.08 1.51
CA ILE A 119 -4.14 -5.61 0.53
C ILE A 119 -4.66 -6.01 -0.85
N ASP A 120 -5.01 -5.06 -1.71
CA ASP A 120 -5.64 -5.31 -3.01
C ASP A 120 -4.90 -6.35 -3.88
N ALA A 121 -3.58 -6.25 -4.03
CA ALA A 121 -2.76 -7.12 -4.85
C ALA A 121 -2.65 -8.55 -4.32
N VAL A 122 -3.02 -8.79 -3.06
CA VAL A 122 -2.96 -10.11 -2.41
C VAL A 122 -4.35 -10.67 -2.15
N CYS A 123 -5.28 -9.85 -1.66
CA CYS A 123 -6.62 -10.26 -1.27
C CYS A 123 -7.54 -10.48 -2.47
N ILE A 124 -7.27 -9.84 -3.62
CA ILE A 124 -8.04 -9.99 -4.86
C ILE A 124 -7.26 -10.90 -5.82
N ASP A 125 -7.94 -11.85 -6.43
CA ASP A 125 -7.39 -12.62 -7.55
C ASP A 125 -7.25 -11.71 -8.78
N GLN A 126 -6.03 -11.22 -8.99
CA GLN A 126 -5.69 -10.32 -10.09
C GLN A 126 -5.82 -10.96 -11.48
N THR A 127 -5.87 -12.29 -11.54
CA THR A 127 -6.05 -13.05 -12.79
C THR A 127 -7.52 -13.20 -13.16
N ASN A 128 -8.43 -13.05 -12.20
CA ASN A 128 -9.87 -13.12 -12.38
C ASN A 128 -10.47 -11.73 -12.57
N THR A 129 -10.75 -11.38 -13.83
CA THR A 129 -11.30 -10.05 -14.17
C THR A 129 -12.69 -9.81 -13.58
N ALA A 130 -13.51 -10.84 -13.42
CA ALA A 130 -14.83 -10.71 -12.82
C ALA A 130 -14.71 -10.41 -11.31
N GLU A 131 -13.85 -11.14 -10.60
CA GLU A 131 -13.57 -10.88 -9.19
C GLU A 131 -12.99 -9.48 -8.98
N ARG A 132 -12.00 -9.09 -9.78
CA ARG A 132 -11.39 -7.74 -9.71
C ARG A 132 -12.44 -6.65 -9.88
N SER A 133 -13.31 -6.76 -10.89
CA SER A 133 -14.35 -5.77 -11.14
C SER A 133 -15.34 -5.68 -9.99
N HIS A 134 -15.73 -6.83 -9.42
CA HIS A 134 -16.62 -6.91 -8.28
C HIS A 134 -16.02 -6.32 -6.99
N GLN A 135 -14.73 -6.56 -6.73
CA GLN A 135 -14.03 -6.00 -5.58
C GLN A 135 -13.78 -4.49 -5.74
N VAL A 136 -13.48 -4.02 -6.95
CA VAL A 136 -13.33 -2.57 -7.24
C VAL A 136 -14.64 -1.82 -6.98
N GLN A 137 -15.79 -2.41 -7.33
CA GLN A 137 -17.11 -1.83 -6.99
C GLN A 137 -17.35 -1.75 -5.48
N GLN A 138 -16.72 -2.62 -4.70
CA GLN A 138 -16.82 -2.66 -3.23
C GLN A 138 -15.75 -1.82 -2.52
N LEU A 139 -14.77 -1.26 -3.24
CA LEU A 139 -13.61 -0.59 -2.64
C LEU A 139 -14.02 0.47 -1.61
N GLY A 140 -15.02 1.29 -1.93
CA GLY A 140 -15.53 2.30 -0.99
C GLY A 140 -16.04 1.71 0.32
N HIS A 141 -16.73 0.56 0.28
CA HIS A 141 -17.21 -0.14 1.45
C HIS A 141 -16.07 -0.81 2.23
N ILE A 142 -15.12 -1.43 1.54
CA ILE A 142 -13.95 -2.07 2.16
C ILE A 142 -13.15 -1.03 2.97
N PHE A 143 -12.87 0.13 2.38
CA PHE A 143 -12.14 1.18 3.08
C PHE A 143 -12.96 1.82 4.21
N SER A 144 -14.26 2.05 4.03
CA SER A 144 -15.08 2.70 5.07
C SER A 144 -15.32 1.81 6.29
N HIS A 145 -15.31 0.48 6.13
CA HIS A 145 -15.53 -0.46 7.25
C HIS A 145 -14.24 -0.84 7.98
N ALA A 146 -13.07 -0.63 7.35
CA ALA A 146 -11.78 -0.85 7.99
C ALA A 146 -11.67 -0.05 9.31
N GLU A 147 -11.03 -0.66 10.31
CA GLU A 147 -10.76 0.01 11.59
C GLU A 147 -9.84 1.23 11.38
N LYS A 148 -8.84 1.05 10.53
CA LYS A 148 -7.90 2.08 10.11
C LYS A 148 -7.40 1.80 8.69
N VAL A 149 -6.91 2.85 8.05
CA VAL A 149 -6.15 2.77 6.81
C VAL A 149 -4.72 3.14 7.09
N VAL A 150 -3.79 2.32 6.61
CA VAL A 150 -2.37 2.61 6.57
C VAL A 150 -2.03 3.07 5.16
N SER A 151 -1.56 4.30 5.06
CA SER A 151 -1.11 4.93 3.83
C SER A 151 0.41 4.84 3.73
N TRP A 152 0.91 3.91 2.91
CA TRP A 152 2.34 3.69 2.71
C TRP A 152 2.88 4.63 1.62
N LEU A 153 3.79 5.52 2.03
CA LEU A 153 4.39 6.58 1.20
C LEU A 153 5.81 6.26 0.70
N GLU A 154 6.21 4.98 0.74
CA GLU A 154 7.55 4.49 0.36
C GLU A 154 8.65 4.71 1.41
N VAL A 155 9.86 4.25 1.11
CA VAL A 155 11.06 4.33 1.97
C VAL A 155 11.96 5.49 1.56
N ASP A 156 11.37 6.62 1.16
CA ASP A 156 12.14 7.81 0.82
C ASP A 156 12.63 8.52 2.09
N GLN A 157 13.90 8.92 2.10
CA GLN A 157 14.57 9.49 3.28
C GLN A 157 14.07 10.92 3.59
N ASP A 158 13.72 11.69 2.57
CA ASP A 158 13.25 13.07 2.70
C ASP A 158 11.79 13.07 3.18
N ILE A 159 10.97 12.15 2.68
CA ILE A 159 9.60 11.92 3.20
C ILE A 159 9.65 11.47 4.66
N GLN A 160 10.55 10.55 5.00
CA GLN A 160 10.78 10.13 6.40
C GLN A 160 11.19 11.31 7.29
N SER A 161 12.13 12.14 6.84
CA SER A 161 12.57 13.34 7.56
C SER A 161 11.40 14.30 7.79
N TYR A 162 10.57 14.51 6.76
CA TYR A 162 9.37 15.33 6.84
C TYR A 162 8.40 14.79 7.91
N LEU A 163 8.03 13.51 7.84
CA LEU A 163 7.10 12.91 8.80
C LEU A 163 7.67 12.96 10.23
N GLY A 164 8.95 12.65 10.41
CA GLY A 164 9.61 12.74 11.72
C GLY A 164 9.59 14.16 12.31
N SER A 165 9.72 15.18 11.46
CA SER A 165 9.66 16.59 11.86
C SER A 165 8.25 17.01 12.27
N ILE A 166 7.23 16.63 11.50
CA ILE A 166 5.82 16.90 11.85
C ILE A 166 5.44 16.22 13.18
N ARG A 167 5.78 14.93 13.34
CA ARG A 167 5.51 14.16 14.56
C ARG A 167 6.13 14.78 15.81
N SER A 168 7.34 15.32 15.65
CA SER A 168 8.11 15.90 16.76
C SER A 168 7.87 17.41 16.95
N GLY A 169 7.01 18.03 16.13
CA GLY A 169 6.79 19.49 16.15
C GLY A 169 8.03 20.32 15.80
N ARG A 170 8.97 19.77 15.03
CA ARG A 170 10.20 20.46 14.60
C ARG A 170 10.03 21.10 13.22
N MET A 171 10.86 22.10 12.92
CA MET A 171 10.97 22.63 11.57
C MET A 171 11.51 21.56 10.62
N PHE A 172 11.00 21.55 9.40
CA PHE A 172 11.43 20.69 8.29
C PHE A 172 12.02 21.55 7.16
N SER A 173 12.82 20.94 6.29
CA SER A 173 13.36 21.61 5.11
C SER A 173 12.28 21.77 4.03
N LEU A 174 12.43 22.77 3.15
CA LEU A 174 11.54 22.91 2.00
C LEU A 174 11.66 21.69 1.05
N GLU A 175 12.82 21.04 1.02
CA GLU A 175 13.04 19.86 0.17
C GLU A 175 12.27 18.66 0.70
N ASP A 176 12.34 18.41 2.02
CA ASP A 176 11.58 17.36 2.71
C ASP A 176 10.06 17.50 2.45
N ALA A 177 9.55 18.73 2.55
CA ALA A 177 8.15 19.03 2.26
C ALA A 177 7.81 18.79 0.78
N LYS A 178 8.67 19.22 -0.16
CA LYS A 178 8.46 18.97 -1.59
C LYS A 178 8.46 17.48 -1.91
N ALA A 179 9.38 16.71 -1.33
CA ALA A 179 9.45 15.25 -1.50
C ALA A 179 8.11 14.61 -1.07
N TYR A 180 7.59 15.01 0.09
CA TYR A 180 6.27 14.55 0.56
C TYR A 180 5.15 14.92 -0.42
N TYR A 181 5.03 16.19 -0.84
CA TYR A 181 3.91 16.63 -1.69
C TYR A 181 4.00 16.18 -3.15
N ARG A 182 5.15 15.68 -3.59
CA ARG A 182 5.41 15.26 -4.98
C ARG A 182 5.60 13.75 -5.12
N CYS A 183 5.47 12.98 -4.04
CA CYS A 183 5.61 11.54 -4.14
C CYS A 183 4.44 10.94 -4.94
N GLU A 184 4.72 9.82 -5.62
CA GLU A 184 3.78 9.17 -6.55
C GLU A 184 2.44 8.82 -5.90
N TYR A 185 2.44 8.62 -4.59
CA TYR A 185 1.25 8.34 -3.79
C TYR A 185 0.13 9.36 -3.99
N TRP A 186 0.46 10.66 -4.07
CA TRP A 186 -0.53 11.74 -4.18
C TRP A 186 -1.05 11.96 -5.60
N ASP A 187 -0.34 11.43 -6.60
CA ASP A 187 -0.73 11.54 -8.01
C ASP A 187 -1.71 10.44 -8.45
N ARG A 188 -2.02 9.48 -7.56
CA ARG A 188 -2.94 8.39 -7.87
C ARG A 188 -4.31 8.93 -8.30
N VAL A 189 -4.86 8.42 -9.39
CA VAL A 189 -6.27 8.61 -9.77
C VAL A 189 -6.83 7.22 -9.89
N TRP A 190 -7.83 6.86 -9.06
CA TRP A 190 -8.52 5.59 -9.24
C TRP A 190 -9.29 5.65 -10.56
N VAL A 191 -8.79 4.96 -11.58
CA VAL A 191 -9.49 4.78 -12.85
C VAL A 191 -10.58 3.74 -12.64
N ALA A 192 -11.79 4.19 -12.32
CA ALA A 192 -12.98 3.38 -12.50
C ALA A 192 -13.18 3.15 -14.00
N VAL A 193 -12.93 1.93 -14.47
CA VAL A 193 -13.32 1.49 -15.81
C VAL A 193 -14.84 1.67 -15.93
N HIS A 194 -15.26 2.67 -16.69
CA HIS A 194 -16.67 2.90 -17.01
C HIS A 194 -17.14 1.79 -17.96
N THR A 195 -17.97 0.88 -17.46
CA THR A 195 -19.19 0.54 -18.20
C THR A 195 -20.12 1.74 -18.06
N ASP A 196 -20.39 2.39 -19.18
CA ASP A 196 -21.35 3.48 -19.42
C ASP A 196 -22.24 3.88 -18.24
N PHE A 197 -21.89 4.96 -17.56
CA PHE A 197 -22.78 6.07 -17.16
C PHE A 197 -21.93 7.20 -16.58
N ASP A 198 -22.35 8.42 -16.87
CA ASP A 198 -21.67 9.72 -16.74
C ASP A 198 -20.74 9.99 -15.53
N LEU A 199 -19.62 10.68 -15.85
CA LEU A 199 -18.74 11.51 -15.01
C LEU A 199 -17.66 10.82 -14.15
N VAL A 200 -16.66 10.35 -14.89
CA VAL A 200 -15.23 10.19 -14.58
C VAL A 200 -14.64 11.32 -13.69
N VAL A 201 -13.67 10.92 -12.85
CA VAL A 201 -12.69 11.70 -12.07
C VAL A 201 -13.14 12.22 -10.70
N GLY A 202 -13.63 11.31 -9.86
CA GLY A 202 -13.42 11.43 -8.42
C GLY A 202 -11.93 11.16 -8.12
N LYS A 203 -11.14 12.22 -7.91
CA LYS A 203 -9.80 12.16 -7.28
C LYS A 203 -9.83 11.29 -6.02
N ILE A 204 -8.67 10.93 -5.48
CA ILE A 204 -8.37 10.28 -4.18
C ILE A 204 -9.08 10.91 -2.94
N THR A 205 -10.38 11.11 -2.99
CA THR A 205 -11.18 11.92 -2.07
C THR A 205 -12.41 11.16 -1.60
N GLN A 206 -12.35 9.83 -1.62
CA GLN A 206 -13.33 8.99 -0.92
C GLN A 206 -12.71 7.97 0.04
N GLU A 207 -11.40 7.69 -0.03
CA GLU A 207 -10.70 6.88 0.98
C GLU A 207 -10.34 7.65 2.25
N PHE A 208 -10.30 8.99 2.24
CA PHE A 208 -9.78 9.77 3.38
C PHE A 208 -10.86 10.42 4.25
N ALA A 209 -12.05 10.70 3.70
CA ALA A 209 -13.07 11.46 4.40
C ALA A 209 -13.97 10.62 5.32
N LEU A 210 -14.02 9.30 5.13
CA LEU A 210 -14.93 8.39 5.83
C LEU A 210 -14.22 7.37 6.73
N VAL A 211 -12.89 7.30 6.68
CA VAL A 211 -12.13 6.32 7.45
C VAL A 211 -11.98 6.80 8.89
N ARG A 212 -12.22 5.89 9.84
CA ARG A 212 -12.14 6.18 11.28
C ARG A 212 -10.76 6.70 11.70
N GLN A 213 -9.70 6.17 11.09
CA GLN A 213 -8.33 6.58 11.35
C GLN A 213 -7.46 6.36 10.11
N ASN A 214 -6.71 7.38 9.70
CA ASN A 214 -5.70 7.27 8.65
C ASN A 214 -4.29 7.51 9.20
N ILE A 215 -3.42 6.53 9.03
CA ILE A 215 -2.02 6.55 9.46
C ILE A 215 -1.13 6.66 8.23
N LEU A 216 -0.37 7.75 8.12
CA LEU A 216 0.67 7.90 7.11
C LEU A 216 1.93 7.20 7.61
N VAL A 217 2.50 6.32 6.80
CA VAL A 217 3.74 5.60 7.11
C VAL A 217 4.74 5.82 5.98
N ALA A 218 5.93 6.27 6.32
CA ALA A 218 7.09 6.29 5.42
C ALA A 218 8.28 5.71 6.18
N GLY A 219 8.84 4.61 5.69
CA GLY A 219 9.86 3.86 6.43
C GLY A 219 9.51 3.72 7.92
N THR A 220 10.40 4.16 8.81
CA THR A 220 10.21 4.05 10.28
C THR A 220 9.38 5.16 10.93
N GLN A 221 8.88 6.12 10.15
CA GLN A 221 8.08 7.22 10.69
C GLN A 221 6.60 7.01 10.37
N GLU A 222 5.76 7.19 11.39
CA GLU A 222 4.31 7.14 11.26
C GLU A 222 3.64 8.37 11.86
N ILE A 223 2.52 8.79 11.27
CA ILE A 223 1.69 9.90 11.76
C ILE A 223 0.22 9.56 11.64
N ASP A 224 -0.53 9.77 12.72
CA ASP A 224 -2.00 9.77 12.70
C ASP A 224 -2.52 11.09 12.10
N GLN A 225 -2.85 11.05 10.80
CA GLN A 225 -3.31 12.22 10.07
C GLN A 225 -4.68 12.71 10.59
N THR A 226 -5.53 11.81 11.04
CA THR A 226 -6.85 12.13 11.59
C THR A 226 -6.72 13.01 12.83
N LYS A 227 -5.77 12.71 13.73
CA LYS A 227 -5.48 13.55 14.90
C LYS A 227 -4.77 14.85 14.56
N HIS A 228 -3.81 14.84 13.63
CA HIS A 228 -3.09 16.07 13.25
C HIS A 228 -3.98 17.12 12.58
N SER A 229 -4.97 16.70 11.80
CA SER A 229 -5.98 17.58 11.18
C SER A 229 -6.80 18.35 12.24
N SER A 230 -7.10 17.69 13.36
CA SER A 230 -7.83 18.29 14.48
C SER A 230 -7.01 19.31 15.28
N HIS A 231 -5.68 19.15 15.33
CA HIS A 231 -4.77 20.06 16.05
C HIS A 231 -4.42 21.30 15.22
N GLN A 232 -4.29 21.20 13.88
CA GLN A 232 -4.13 22.39 13.04
C GLN A 232 -5.36 23.32 13.08
N SER A 233 -6.56 22.78 13.33
CA SER A 233 -7.77 23.59 13.55
C SER A 233 -7.75 24.38 14.86
N ARG A 234 -6.86 24.06 15.82
CA ARG A 234 -6.70 24.80 17.08
C ARG A 234 -5.50 25.77 17.07
N THR A 235 -4.54 25.59 16.18
CA THR A 235 -3.35 26.48 16.11
C THR A 235 -3.50 27.60 15.09
N ILE A 236 -4.50 27.55 14.20
CA ILE A 236 -4.86 28.67 13.32
C ILE A 236 -6.03 29.44 13.93
N CYS A 237 -5.77 30.15 15.03
CA CYS A 237 -6.53 31.30 15.55
C CYS A 237 -5.99 31.68 16.94
N GLN A 238 -4.73 32.10 17.05
CA GLN A 238 -4.28 32.86 18.23
C GLN A 238 -3.46 34.11 17.93
N ASP A 239 -3.28 34.47 16.66
CA ASP A 239 -2.83 35.82 16.31
C ASP A 239 -3.91 36.51 15.48
N GLY A 240 -4.52 37.52 16.10
CA GLY A 240 -5.56 38.38 15.52
C GLY A 240 -5.05 39.26 14.39
N ALA A 241 -4.60 38.65 13.30
CA ALA A 241 -4.39 39.30 12.02
C ALA A 241 -5.23 38.58 10.97
N ARG A 242 -6.27 39.26 10.49
CA ARG A 242 -7.17 38.79 9.43
C ARG A 242 -6.37 38.38 8.19
N CYS A 243 -6.23 37.09 7.93
CA CYS A 243 -5.89 36.60 6.60
C CYS A 243 -7.16 36.53 5.76
N SER A 244 -7.25 37.44 4.78
CA SER A 244 -8.25 37.39 3.71
C SER A 244 -8.13 36.08 2.93
N SER A 245 -9.27 35.42 2.75
CA SER A 245 -9.44 34.23 1.92
C SER A 245 -8.96 34.47 0.49
N TYR A 246 -7.93 33.72 0.06
CA TYR A 246 -7.63 33.53 -1.35
C TYR A 246 -8.54 32.41 -1.87
N HIS A 247 -9.60 32.79 -2.59
CA HIS A 247 -10.34 31.88 -3.47
C HIS A 247 -9.81 32.06 -4.89
N GLY A 248 -9.11 31.03 -5.39
CA GLY A 248 -8.73 30.93 -6.79
C GLY A 248 -9.94 30.57 -7.64
N GLY A 249 -10.50 31.55 -8.34
CA GLY A 249 -11.55 31.37 -9.35
C GLY A 249 -11.32 32.33 -10.51
N ALA A 250 -11.18 31.78 -11.72
CA ALA A 250 -10.84 32.53 -12.92
C ALA A 250 -12.05 33.28 -13.54
N ARG A 251 -11.72 34.42 -14.15
CA ARG A 251 -12.33 35.12 -15.32
C ARG A 251 -13.23 36.36 -15.11
N ARG A 252 -12.65 37.45 -15.65
CA ARG A 252 -13.18 38.52 -16.56
C ARG A 252 -13.76 39.82 -15.97
N SER A 253 -13.08 40.89 -16.41
CA SER A 253 -13.54 42.25 -16.78
C SER A 253 -14.30 43.09 -15.76
N SER A 254 -13.71 44.19 -15.31
CA SER A 254 -13.85 45.54 -15.92
C SER A 254 -13.32 46.64 -14.97
N GLN A 255 -12.61 47.61 -15.56
CA GLN A 255 -12.47 49.02 -15.17
C GLN A 255 -11.91 49.42 -13.77
N ASN A 256 -10.78 50.14 -13.82
CA ASN A 256 -10.18 51.06 -12.82
C ASN A 256 -11.11 52.28 -12.56
N PRO A 257 -10.89 53.26 -11.62
CA PRO A 257 -9.68 53.56 -10.81
C PRO A 257 -9.89 54.14 -9.35
N GLU A 258 -8.76 54.34 -8.65
CA GLU A 258 -8.40 55.44 -7.70
C GLU A 258 -9.03 55.64 -6.29
N CYS A 259 -8.14 56.11 -5.39
CA CYS A 259 -8.36 57.03 -4.24
C CYS A 259 -9.01 56.46 -2.95
N GLN A 260 -8.58 56.70 -1.69
CA GLN A 260 -7.67 57.67 -1.05
C GLN A 260 -7.05 57.11 0.24
N LEU A 261 -5.83 57.58 0.54
CA LEU A 261 -5.20 57.57 1.86
C LEU A 261 -5.95 58.50 2.83
N GLY A 262 -6.34 57.98 4.00
CA GLY A 262 -6.79 58.76 5.15
C GLY A 262 -5.83 58.61 6.33
N LYS A 263 -5.10 59.68 6.66
CA LYS A 263 -4.43 59.89 7.95
C LYS A 263 -5.45 60.44 8.98
N VAL A 264 -4.99 60.55 10.23
CA VAL A 264 -5.51 61.38 11.37
C VAL A 264 -6.40 60.54 12.32
N GLU A 265 -6.27 60.52 13.66
CA GLU A 265 -5.59 61.38 14.65
C GLU A 265 -5.26 60.59 15.94
N LYS A 266 -4.32 61.13 16.73
CA LYS A 266 -4.09 60.79 18.14
C LYS A 266 -5.01 61.65 19.01
N ASP A 267 -5.60 61.06 20.06
CA ASP A 267 -5.92 61.71 21.33
C ASP A 267 -5.98 60.60 22.40
N LYS A 268 -5.09 60.54 23.39
CA LYS A 268 -5.02 61.31 24.65
C LYS A 268 -6.34 61.31 25.45
N GLY A 269 -6.39 60.39 26.41
CA GLY A 269 -7.19 60.40 27.63
C GLY A 269 -6.45 59.57 28.66
#